data_AF-A0A0C3E5X2-F1
#
_entry.id   AF-A0A0C3E5X2-F1
#
_cell.length_a   1.000
_cell.length_b   1.000
_cell.length_c   1.000
_cell.angle_alpha   90.00
_cell.angle_beta   90.00
_cell.angle_gamma   90.00
#
_symmetry.space_group_name_H-M   'P 1'
#
loop_
_entity.id
_entity.type
_entity.pdbx_description
1 polymer ?
#
loop_
_entity_poly.entity_id
_entity_poly.type
_entity_poly.pdbx_seq_one_letter_code
_entity_poly.pdbx_strand_id
1 'polypeptide(L)'
;MFPRVWMSQMTLADTWSTSFSTCERNQNTHPHILVRMLRTKAEPLDGLERGLLPITPLSKTFYLSTASGKQVTVTRQQLPITPAYTFTDYCSQAQSINH
;
A
#
# COMPACT_ATOMS: atom_id res chain seq x y z
N MET A 1 14.30 33.85 0.50
CA MET A 1 15.60 33.74 -0.20
C MET A 1 16.52 32.92 0.71
N PHE A 2 16.69 31.63 0.45
CA PHE A 2 17.62 30.75 1.16
C PHE A 2 18.35 29.90 0.11
N PRO A 3 19.68 29.73 0.21
CA PRO A 3 20.48 29.15 -0.86
C PRO A 3 20.57 27.62 -0.80
N ARG A 4 21.05 27.12 -1.93
CA ARG A 4 21.30 25.74 -2.38
C ARG A 4 22.16 24.86 -1.47
N VAL A 5 21.77 23.57 -1.48
CA VAL A 5 22.58 22.35 -1.68
C VAL A 5 23.65 22.03 -0.64
N TRP A 6 23.51 20.88 0.01
CA TRP A 6 24.59 19.89 0.10
C TRP A 6 23.99 18.48 0.01
N MET A 7 24.26 17.84 -1.12
CA MET A 7 24.13 16.40 -1.35
C MET A 7 25.41 15.79 -0.79
N SER A 8 25.32 14.92 0.21
CA SER A 8 26.43 14.02 0.54
C SER A 8 25.99 12.60 0.22
N GLN A 9 26.66 12.03 -0.77
CA GLN A 9 26.53 10.65 -1.20
C GLN A 9 26.87 9.73 -0.03
N MET A 10 26.03 8.73 0.21
CA MET A 10 26.45 7.53 0.92
C MET A 10 26.03 6.32 0.09
N THR A 11 27.01 5.87 -0.70
CA THR A 11 26.99 4.63 -1.47
C THR A 11 27.15 3.46 -0.52
N LEU A 12 26.12 2.62 -0.42
CA LEU A 12 26.28 1.18 -0.19
C LEU A 12 25.13 0.48 -0.89
N ALA A 13 25.49 -0.23 -1.94
CA ALA A 13 24.61 -0.96 -2.82
C ALA A 13 24.10 -2.22 -2.10
N ASP A 14 23.02 -2.07 -1.33
CA ASP A 14 22.19 -3.21 -0.95
C ASP A 14 21.12 -3.41 -2.03
N THR A 15 21.33 -4.49 -2.76
CA THR A 15 20.59 -4.89 -3.95
C THR A 15 19.19 -5.36 -3.55
N TRP A 16 18.24 -4.43 -3.44
CA TRP A 16 16.83 -4.77 -3.58
C TRP A 16 16.52 -4.80 -5.06
N SER A 17 16.57 -5.99 -5.67
CA SER A 17 16.02 -6.21 -7.00
C SER A 17 14.49 -6.12 -6.92
N THR A 18 13.96 -4.92 -6.74
CA THR A 18 12.54 -4.65 -6.97
C THR A 18 12.39 -4.47 -8.48
N SER A 19 12.18 -5.58 -9.18
CA SER A 19 11.86 -5.57 -10.59
C SER A 19 10.47 -4.97 -10.77
N PHE A 20 10.40 -3.65 -10.92
CA PHE A 20 9.21 -3.00 -11.48
C PHE A 20 9.21 -3.27 -12.98
N SER A 21 8.61 -4.38 -13.39
CA SER A 21 8.28 -4.61 -14.79
C SER A 21 7.25 -3.56 -15.21
N THR A 22 7.69 -2.59 -16.00
CA THR A 22 6.78 -1.60 -16.60
C THR A 22 6.06 -2.30 -17.74
N CYS A 23 4.85 -2.80 -17.48
CA CYS A 23 3.96 -3.31 -18.52
C CYS A 23 3.25 -2.13 -19.20
N GLU A 24 3.13 -2.20 -20.53
CA GLU A 24 2.60 -1.19 -21.42
C GLU A 24 1.23 -0.60 -21.02
N ARG A 25 1.05 0.67 -21.38
CA ARG A 25 -0.17 1.46 -21.18
C ARG A 25 -1.38 0.80 -21.85
N ASN A 26 -2.28 0.26 -21.03
CA ASN A 26 -3.68 0.02 -21.40
C ASN A 26 -4.57 0.81 -20.43
N GLN A 27 -5.38 1.75 -20.95
CA GLN A 27 -6.00 2.83 -20.15
C GLN A 27 -7.27 2.43 -19.36
N ASN A 28 -7.55 1.14 -19.16
CA ASN A 28 -8.74 0.66 -18.45
C ASN A 28 -8.47 -0.41 -17.38
N THR A 29 -7.28 -0.45 -16.79
CA THR A 29 -6.97 -1.39 -15.72
C THR A 29 -6.83 -0.65 -14.40
N HIS A 30 -7.73 -0.88 -13.45
CA HIS A 30 -7.50 -0.47 -12.06
C HIS A 30 -6.12 -1.01 -11.64
N PRO A 31 -5.21 -0.14 -11.15
CA PRO A 31 -3.86 -0.55 -10.83
C PRO A 31 -3.92 -1.61 -9.72
N HIS A 32 -3.37 -2.79 -9.96
CA HIS A 32 -3.29 -3.88 -9.00
C HIS A 32 -1.82 -4.15 -8.68
N ILE A 33 -1.54 -4.43 -7.42
CA ILE A 33 -0.22 -4.88 -6.99
C ILE A 33 -0.27 -6.38 -6.72
N LEU A 34 0.78 -7.11 -7.07
CA LEU A 34 0.92 -8.52 -6.74
C LEU A 34 1.72 -8.65 -5.45
N VAL A 35 1.16 -9.35 -4.46
CA VAL A 35 1.82 -9.61 -3.19
C VAL A 35 2.04 -11.11 -3.05
N ARG A 36 3.27 -11.49 -2.71
CA ARG A 36 3.63 -12.88 -2.37
C ARG A 36 3.36 -13.13 -0.90
N MET A 37 2.41 -14.00 -0.60
CA MET A 37 2.11 -14.49 0.74
C MET A 37 2.83 -15.81 0.98
N LEU A 38 3.70 -15.84 1.99
CA LEU A 38 4.41 -17.05 2.41
C LEU A 38 3.47 -18.09 3.05
N ARG A 39 2.36 -17.62 3.63
CA ARG A 39 1.32 -18.46 4.24
C ARG A 39 -0.03 -17.94 3.80
N THR A 40 -0.77 -18.74 3.04
CA THR A 40 -2.14 -18.45 2.65
C THR A 40 -2.96 -19.74 2.60
N LYS A 41 -4.24 -19.65 2.96
CA LYS A 41 -5.22 -20.72 2.78
C LYS A 41 -6.04 -20.53 1.50
N ALA A 42 -5.81 -19.43 0.77
CA ALA A 42 -6.47 -19.19 -0.50
C ALA A 42 -5.90 -20.12 -1.57
N GLU A 43 -6.79 -20.66 -2.39
CA GLU A 43 -6.40 -21.41 -3.59
C GLU A 43 -5.69 -20.47 -4.59
N PRO A 44 -4.73 -21.00 -5.38
CA PRO A 44 -4.07 -20.22 -6.42
C PRO A 44 -5.09 -19.74 -7.44
N LEU A 45 -4.94 -18.48 -7.87
CA LEU A 45 -5.75 -17.93 -8.96
C LEU A 45 -5.26 -18.50 -10.29
N ASP A 46 -6.18 -18.77 -11.22
CA ASP A 46 -5.85 -19.28 -12.54
C ASP A 46 -4.83 -18.38 -13.26
N GLY A 47 -3.74 -18.98 -13.73
CA GLY A 47 -2.64 -18.26 -14.39
C GLY A 47 -1.67 -17.55 -13.43
N LEU A 48 -1.83 -17.69 -12.11
CA LEU A 48 -0.98 -17.08 -11.11
C LEU A 48 -0.34 -18.12 -10.18
N GLU A 49 0.90 -17.87 -9.76
CA GLU A 49 1.63 -18.78 -8.87
C GLU A 49 0.94 -18.89 -7.50
N ARG A 50 1.04 -20.07 -6.85
CA ARG A 50 0.53 -20.27 -5.49
C ARG A 50 1.15 -19.25 -4.53
N GLY A 51 0.29 -18.57 -3.78
CA GLY A 51 0.71 -17.55 -2.82
C GLY A 51 0.86 -16.14 -3.41
N LEU A 52 0.75 -15.95 -4.72
CA LEU A 52 0.63 -14.60 -5.28
C LEU A 52 -0.85 -14.18 -5.27
N LEU A 53 -1.12 -13.00 -4.70
CA LEU A 53 -2.46 -12.46 -4.62
C LEU A 53 -2.48 -11.01 -5.14
N PRO A 54 -3.40 -10.69 -6.08
CA PRO A 54 -3.60 -9.32 -6.53
C PRO A 54 -4.34 -8.52 -5.46
N ILE A 55 -3.81 -7.35 -5.12
CA ILE A 55 -4.46 -6.38 -4.25
C ILE A 55 -4.88 -5.17 -5.10
N THR A 56 -6.18 -4.90 -5.09
CA THR A 56 -6.78 -3.77 -5.79
C THR A 56 -7.08 -2.64 -4.79
N PRO A 57 -6.88 -1.37 -5.18
CA PRO A 57 -7.27 -0.23 -4.38
C PRO A 57 -8.77 -0.25 -4.05
N LEU A 58 -9.10 0.03 -2.80
CA LEU A 58 -10.46 0.25 -2.35
C LEU A 58 -10.77 1.75 -2.38
N SER A 59 -11.97 2.07 -2.86
CA SER A 59 -12.50 3.44 -2.84
C SER A 59 -13.58 3.56 -1.77
N LYS A 60 -13.47 4.58 -0.91
CA LYS A 60 -14.47 4.90 0.12
C LYS A 60 -14.78 6.38 0.09
N THR A 61 -16.07 6.69 0.06
CA THR A 61 -16.59 8.06 0.07
C THR A 61 -17.14 8.39 1.45
N PHE A 62 -16.82 9.58 1.93
CA PHE A 62 -17.26 10.14 3.20
C PHE A 62 -18.04 11.42 2.94
N TYR A 63 -19.15 11.57 3.66
CA TYR A 63 -19.97 12.78 3.64
C TYR A 63 -19.76 13.50 4.97
N LEU A 64 -19.18 14.69 4.92
CA LEU A 64 -18.84 15.50 6.07
C LEU A 64 -19.75 16.72 6.12
N SER A 65 -20.34 16.98 7.28
CA SER A 65 -21.06 18.22 7.54
C SER A 65 -20.12 19.20 8.22
N THR A 66 -19.87 20.35 7.60
CA THR A 66 -19.04 21.42 8.18
C THR A 66 -19.86 22.22 9.19
N ALA A 67 -19.23 22.85 10.17
CA ALA A 67 -19.89 23.73 11.14
C ALA A 67 -20.71 24.87 10.49
N SER A 68 -20.36 25.26 9.25
CA SER A 68 -21.12 26.23 8.45
C SER A 68 -22.39 25.66 7.78
N GLY A 69 -22.75 24.41 8.05
CA GLY A 69 -23.87 23.69 7.40
C GLY A 69 -23.56 23.20 5.98
N LYS A 70 -22.35 23.44 5.44
CA LYS A 70 -21.96 22.97 4.11
C LYS A 70 -21.58 21.50 4.13
N GLN A 71 -22.18 20.72 3.25
CA GLN A 71 -21.83 19.32 3.04
C GLN A 71 -20.61 19.21 2.11
N VAL A 72 -19.58 18.50 2.57
CA VAL A 72 -18.36 18.22 1.81
C VAL A 72 -18.27 16.73 1.58
N THR A 73 -18.05 16.33 0.34
CA THR A 73 -17.86 14.92 -0.04
C THR A 73 -16.38 14.69 -0.27
N VAL A 74 -15.81 13.69 0.41
CA VAL A 74 -14.40 13.30 0.29
C VAL A 74 -14.33 11.85 -0.13
N THR A 75 -13.65 11.58 -1.25
CA THR A 75 -13.39 10.20 -1.71
C THR A 75 -11.93 9.86 -1.50
N ARG A 76 -11.68 8.71 -0.85
CA ARG A 76 -10.34 8.15 -0.63
C ARG A 76 -10.22 6.86 -1.45
N GLN A 77 -9.22 6.79 -2.30
CA GLN A 77 -8.80 5.56 -2.96
C GLN A 77 -7.47 5.10 -2.36
N GLN A 78 -7.40 3.87 -1.86
CA GLN A 78 -6.22 3.37 -1.17
C GLN A 78 -6.12 1.84 -1.26
N LEU A 79 -4.89 1.34 -1.37
CA LEU A 79 -4.60 -0.08 -1.20
C LEU A 79 -4.95 -0.54 0.23
N PRO A 80 -5.69 -1.65 0.40
CA PRO A 80 -6.05 -2.20 1.70
C PRO A 80 -4.87 -2.89 2.40
N ILE A 81 -3.77 -2.16 2.57
CA ILE A 81 -2.55 -2.59 3.25
C ILE A 81 -2.09 -1.52 4.23
N THR A 82 -1.51 -1.96 5.33
CA THR A 82 -0.86 -1.12 6.33
C THR A 82 0.42 -1.81 6.77
N PRO A 83 1.54 -1.07 6.91
CA PRO A 83 2.76 -1.65 7.47
C PRO A 83 2.49 -2.13 8.89
N ALA A 84 3.06 -3.29 9.23
CA ALA A 84 2.81 -4.01 10.47
C ALA A 84 4.08 -4.12 11.34
N TYR A 85 5.07 -3.24 11.12
CA TYR A 85 6.30 -3.19 11.92
C TYR A 85 6.10 -2.52 13.27
N THR A 86 5.18 -1.55 13.32
CA THR A 86 4.78 -0.86 14.54
C THR A 86 3.26 -0.84 14.59
N PHE A 87 2.71 -1.19 15.74
CA PHE A 87 1.28 -1.13 16.01
C PHE A 87 1.02 -0.05 17.06
N THR A 88 -0.14 0.58 16.99
CA THR A 88 -0.64 1.36 18.13
C THR A 88 -1.11 0.40 19.22
N ASP A 89 -1.10 0.85 20.48
CA ASP A 89 -1.55 0.04 21.62
C ASP A 89 -2.93 -0.58 21.39
N TYR A 90 -3.83 0.16 20.71
CA TYR A 90 -5.15 -0.33 20.34
C TYR A 90 -5.09 -1.52 19.35
N CYS A 91 -4.25 -1.44 18.32
CA CYS A 91 -4.15 -2.49 17.30
C CYS A 91 -3.43 -3.75 17.80
N SER A 92 -2.55 -3.64 18.81
CA SER A 92 -1.85 -4.78 19.43
C SER A 92 -2.63 -5.42 20.58
N GLN A 93 -3.79 -4.87 20.98
CA GLN A 93 -4.59 -5.46 22.06
C GLN A 93 -4.95 -6.91 21.75
N ALA A 94 -4.82 -7.76 22.78
CA ALA A 94 -5.04 -9.20 22.71
C ALA A 94 -4.17 -9.95 21.67
N GLN A 95 -3.08 -9.35 21.19
CA GLN A 95 -2.09 -10.03 20.37
C GLN A 95 -0.84 -10.37 21.20
N SER A 96 -0.45 -11.63 21.20
CA SER A 96 0.87 -12.05 21.68
C SER A 96 1.88 -11.84 20.57
N ILE A 97 2.62 -10.73 20.63
CA ILE A 97 3.68 -10.39 19.68
C ILE A 97 4.99 -10.92 20.24
N ASN A 98 5.59 -11.90 19.57
CA ASN A 98 6.92 -12.40 19.90
C ASN A 98 7.97 -11.62 19.10
N HIS A 99 9.13 -11.36 19.71
CA HIS A 99 10.30 -10.75 19.07
C HIS A 99 11.33 -11.83 18.70
#